data_AF-A0A1G1KN47-F1
#
_entry.id   AF-A0A1G1KN47-F1
#
_cell.length_a   1.000
_cell.length_b   1.000
_cell.length_c   1.000
_cell.angle_alpha   90.00
_cell.angle_beta   90.00
_cell.angle_gamma   90.00
#
_symmetry.space_group_name_H-M   'P 1'
#
loop_
_entity.id
_entity.type
_entity.pdbx_description
1 polymer ?
#
loop_
_entity_poly.entity_id
_entity_poly.type
_entity_poly.pdbx_seq_one_letter_code
_entity_poly.pdbx_strand_id
1 'polypeptide(L)'
;MSIRRKKAVKRIIFGIILLAVAGALYWSGNKTEKITNFNECVSAGYPMMESYPRQCKMLDGKTFREDIGNELEKDNLIRISEPRPNALVKSPLVVRGMARGNWFFEASFPVRLFDGNGEALARSVAQAKSNWMTNEFVSFEVTLSFETPTTTTGTLLLDKDNPSGLPENEDALRVPVRFR
;
A
#
# COMPACT_ATOMS: atom_id res chain seq x y z
N MET A 1 -53.69 -21.32 -37.17
CA MET A 1 -52.94 -20.03 -37.17
C MET A 1 -52.33 -19.81 -38.56
N SER A 2 -52.70 -18.73 -39.26
CA SER A 2 -52.32 -18.54 -40.68
C SER A 2 -50.82 -18.39 -40.88
N ILE A 3 -50.29 -18.90 -42.00
CA ILE A 3 -48.86 -18.86 -42.38
C ILE A 3 -48.29 -17.42 -42.33
N ARG A 4 -49.12 -16.42 -42.64
CA ARG A 4 -48.77 -15.00 -42.56
C ARG A 4 -48.50 -14.54 -41.11
N ARG A 5 -49.28 -15.00 -40.12
CA ARG A 5 -49.02 -14.69 -38.69
C ARG A 5 -47.72 -15.30 -38.19
N LYS A 6 -47.38 -16.53 -38.60
CA LYS A 6 -46.10 -17.18 -38.21
C LYS A 6 -44.88 -16.46 -38.79
N LYS A 7 -44.95 -15.98 -40.04
CA LYS A 7 -43.88 -15.16 -40.67
C LYS A 7 -43.72 -13.79 -39.99
N ALA A 8 -44.82 -13.16 -39.59
CA ALA A 8 -44.78 -11.88 -38.87
C ALA A 8 -44.14 -12.03 -37.48
N VAL A 9 -44.51 -13.06 -36.72
CA VAL A 9 -43.93 -13.34 -35.39
C VAL A 9 -42.43 -13.59 -35.46
N LYS A 10 -41.93 -14.35 -36.45
CA LYS A 10 -40.48 -14.56 -36.65
C LYS A 10 -39.72 -13.26 -36.94
N ARG A 11 -40.30 -12.33 -37.71
CA ARG A 11 -39.66 -11.03 -38.00
C ARG A 11 -39.57 -10.14 -36.76
N ILE A 12 -40.60 -10.16 -35.91
CA ILE A 12 -40.62 -9.40 -34.65
C ILE A 12 -39.55 -9.94 -33.69
N ILE A 13 -39.46 -11.27 -33.52
CA ILE A 13 -38.45 -11.90 -32.66
C ILE A 13 -37.03 -11.55 -33.14
N PHE A 14 -36.78 -11.62 -34.45
CA PHE A 14 -35.49 -11.27 -35.02
C PHE A 14 -35.11 -9.78 -34.78
N GLY A 15 -36.08 -8.88 -34.90
CA GLY A 15 -35.88 -7.46 -34.59
C GLY A 15 -35.56 -7.19 -33.11
N ILE A 16 -36.23 -7.90 -32.19
CA ILE A 16 -35.97 -7.79 -30.74
C ILE A 16 -34.56 -8.31 -30.41
N ILE A 17 -34.14 -9.43 -31.01
CA ILE A 17 -32.79 -9.96 -30.82
C ILE A 17 -31.74 -8.98 -31.35
N LEU A 18 -31.94 -8.38 -32.53
CA LEU A 18 -31.04 -7.37 -33.06
C LEU A 18 -30.94 -6.14 -32.16
N LEU A 19 -32.05 -5.68 -31.59
CA LEU A 19 -32.06 -4.56 -30.63
C LEU A 19 -31.36 -4.92 -29.32
N ALA A 20 -31.55 -6.13 -28.80
CA ALA A 20 -30.87 -6.61 -27.60
C ALA A 20 -29.35 -6.73 -27.81
N VAL A 21 -28.93 -7.23 -28.97
CA VAL A 21 -27.51 -7.33 -29.35
C VAL A 21 -26.90 -5.94 -29.54
N ALA A 22 -27.59 -5.03 -30.24
CA ALA A 22 -27.13 -3.65 -30.40
C ALA A 22 -27.03 -2.92 -29.04
N GLY A 23 -28.00 -3.14 -28.14
CA GLY A 23 -27.97 -2.63 -26.78
C GLY A 23 -26.81 -3.19 -25.96
N ALA A 24 -26.53 -4.49 -26.07
CA ALA A 24 -25.38 -5.12 -25.40
C ALA A 24 -24.04 -4.61 -25.94
N LEU A 25 -23.93 -4.42 -27.26
CA LEU A 25 -22.73 -3.85 -27.88
C LEU A 25 -22.51 -2.39 -27.44
N TYR A 26 -23.57 -1.57 -27.41
CA TYR A 26 -23.50 -0.20 -26.93
C TYR A 26 -23.09 -0.11 -25.45
N TRP A 27 -23.61 -1.02 -24.60
CA TRP A 27 -23.27 -1.05 -23.18
C TRP A 27 -21.85 -1.57 -22.92
N SER A 28 -21.31 -2.41 -23.81
CA SER A 28 -19.94 -2.92 -23.71
C SER A 28 -18.86 -1.89 -24.08
N GLY A 29 -19.19 -0.86 -24.86
CA GLY A 29 -18.22 0.06 -25.45
C GLY A 29 -17.69 1.18 -24.54
N ASN A 30 -18.21 1.35 -23.31
CA ASN A 30 -17.94 2.53 -22.49
C ASN A 30 -17.32 2.19 -21.12
N LYS A 31 -16.25 1.39 -21.10
CA LYS A 31 -15.39 1.24 -19.92
C LYS A 31 -14.21 2.20 -20.03
N THR A 32 -14.38 3.45 -19.59
CA THR A 32 -13.24 4.31 -19.29
C THR A 32 -12.63 3.86 -17.97
N GLU A 33 -11.42 3.28 -18.01
CA GLU A 33 -10.67 2.99 -16.78
C GLU A 33 -10.36 4.31 -16.07
N LYS A 34 -10.97 4.47 -14.89
CA LYS A 34 -10.77 5.65 -14.06
C LYS A 34 -9.53 5.41 -13.20
N ILE A 35 -8.45 6.13 -13.49
CA ILE A 35 -7.24 6.13 -12.66
C ILE A 35 -7.55 6.80 -11.32
N THR A 36 -7.25 6.09 -10.23
CA THR A 36 -7.57 6.47 -8.85
C THR A 36 -6.36 6.56 -7.93
N ASN A 37 -5.23 5.97 -8.30
CA ASN A 37 -4.03 5.92 -7.46
C ASN A 37 -2.72 6.06 -8.26
N PHE A 38 -1.61 6.19 -7.53
CA PHE A 38 -0.28 6.34 -8.10
C PHE A 38 0.13 5.16 -8.99
N ASN A 39 -0.12 3.92 -8.55
CA ASN A 39 0.27 2.73 -9.30
C ASN A 39 -0.47 2.62 -10.64
N GLU A 40 -1.77 2.96 -10.68
CA GLU A 40 -2.56 3.04 -11.90
C GLU A 40 -2.06 4.16 -12.83
N CYS A 41 -1.71 5.32 -12.28
CA CYS A 41 -1.16 6.44 -13.05
C CYS A 41 0.17 6.05 -13.73
N VAL A 42 1.08 5.40 -12.99
CA VAL A 42 2.35 4.93 -13.56
C VAL A 42 2.13 3.80 -14.57
N SER A 43 1.23 2.86 -14.29
CA SER A 43 0.92 1.74 -15.19
C SER A 43 0.27 2.20 -16.51
N ALA A 44 -0.44 3.33 -16.47
CA ALA A 44 -0.98 3.99 -17.66
C ALA A 44 0.05 4.79 -18.46
N GLY A 45 1.32 4.83 -18.03
CA GLY A 45 2.43 5.45 -18.77
C GLY A 45 2.58 6.96 -18.56
N TYR A 46 1.93 7.55 -17.56
CA TYR A 46 2.10 8.96 -17.23
C TYR A 46 3.45 9.24 -16.57
N PRO A 47 4.03 10.45 -16.76
CA PRO A 47 5.35 10.78 -16.23
C PRO A 47 5.36 10.84 -14.69
N MET A 48 6.43 10.27 -14.11
CA MET A 48 6.79 10.42 -12.71
C MET A 48 7.67 11.66 -12.52
N MET A 49 7.39 12.44 -11.48
CA MET A 49 8.19 13.60 -11.09
C MET A 49 9.36 13.18 -10.20
N GLU A 50 10.48 13.89 -10.29
CA GLU A 50 11.66 13.73 -9.42
C GLU A 50 11.40 14.38 -8.05
N SER A 51 10.47 13.81 -7.29
CA SER A 51 10.11 14.27 -5.94
C SER A 51 10.03 13.11 -4.96
N TYR A 52 10.16 13.43 -3.66
CA TYR A 52 9.88 12.50 -2.58
C TYR A 52 8.70 13.00 -1.74
N PRO A 53 7.60 12.23 -1.64
CA PRO A 53 7.33 10.94 -2.29
C PRO A 53 7.19 11.09 -3.80
N ARG A 54 7.33 9.99 -4.55
CA ARG A 54 7.13 10.03 -6.00
C ARG A 54 5.72 10.48 -6.33
N GLN A 55 5.60 11.28 -7.37
CA GLN A 55 4.31 11.78 -7.83
C GLN A 55 4.15 11.50 -9.32
N CYS A 56 2.95 11.11 -9.73
CA CYS A 56 2.60 10.84 -11.12
C CYS A 56 1.57 11.87 -11.58
N LYS A 57 1.83 12.53 -12.72
CA LYS A 57 1.00 13.64 -13.21
C LYS A 57 0.34 13.29 -14.54
N MET A 58 -0.98 13.42 -14.58
CA MET A 58 -1.81 13.23 -15.77
C MET A 58 -1.86 14.47 -16.66
N LEU A 59 -2.26 14.27 -17.92
CA LEU A 59 -2.46 15.35 -18.91
C LEU A 59 -3.57 16.33 -18.53
N ASP A 60 -4.57 15.88 -17.76
CA ASP A 60 -5.67 16.73 -17.25
C ASP A 60 -5.28 17.52 -15.98
N GLY A 61 -4.01 17.43 -15.55
CA GLY A 61 -3.48 18.12 -14.38
C GLY A 61 -3.64 17.36 -13.06
N LYS A 62 -4.36 16.23 -13.02
CA LYS A 62 -4.45 15.39 -11.82
C LYS A 62 -3.09 14.84 -11.45
N THR A 63 -2.79 14.83 -10.15
CA THR A 63 -1.54 14.29 -9.61
C THR A 63 -1.85 13.26 -8.54
N PHE A 64 -1.17 12.12 -8.61
CA PHE A 64 -1.23 11.07 -7.60
C PHE A 64 0.12 10.97 -6.90
N ARG A 65 0.09 10.85 -5.58
CA ARG A 65 1.29 10.67 -4.76
C ARG A 65 1.43 9.20 -4.38
N GLU A 66 2.65 8.70 -4.42
CA GLU A 66 2.98 7.39 -3.87
C GLU A 66 2.63 7.31 -2.38
N ASP A 67 2.06 6.19 -1.96
CA ASP A 67 1.86 5.89 -0.55
C ASP A 67 3.19 5.50 0.10
N ILE A 68 3.60 6.29 1.09
CA ILE A 68 4.80 6.05 1.91
C ILE A 68 4.45 5.84 3.39
N GLY A 69 3.16 5.57 3.68
CA GLY A 69 2.63 5.57 5.03
C GLY A 69 2.77 6.96 5.66
N ASN A 70 3.27 7.00 6.90
CA ASN A 70 3.44 8.25 7.66
C ASN A 70 4.91 8.65 7.84
N GLU A 71 5.81 8.19 6.95
CA GLU A 71 7.25 8.43 7.10
C GLU A 71 7.60 9.91 7.27
N LEU A 72 7.03 10.81 6.45
CA LEU A 72 7.30 12.24 6.55
C LEU A 72 6.74 12.88 7.82
N GLU A 73 5.68 12.33 8.39
CA GLU A 73 5.12 12.80 9.67
C GLU A 73 6.03 12.42 10.84
N LYS A 74 6.84 11.37 10.67
CA LYS A 74 7.73 10.82 11.70
C LYS A 74 9.21 11.11 11.47
N ASP A 75 9.58 11.81 10.40
CA ASP A 75 10.98 12.05 10.02
C ASP A 75 11.85 12.64 11.14
N ASN A 76 11.27 13.49 12.01
CA ASN A 76 12.00 14.06 13.13
C ASN A 76 12.15 13.10 14.34
N LEU A 77 11.40 12.00 14.39
CA LEU A 77 11.40 11.06 15.52
C LEU A 77 12.08 9.74 15.16
N ILE A 78 11.80 9.22 13.97
CA ILE A 78 12.28 7.93 13.50
C ILE A 78 12.37 7.92 11.97
N ARG A 79 13.47 7.35 11.47
CA ARG A 79 13.78 7.23 10.04
C ARG A 79 14.15 5.80 9.73
N ILE A 80 13.54 5.26 8.68
CA ILE A 80 13.88 3.92 8.16
C ILE A 80 14.84 4.05 6.98
N SER A 81 15.98 3.37 7.03
CA SER A 81 16.89 3.29 5.88
C SER A 81 16.60 2.06 5.02
N GLU A 82 16.15 0.97 5.63
CA GLU A 82 15.86 -0.30 4.97
C GLU A 82 14.76 -1.05 5.71
N PRO A 83 13.73 -1.60 5.04
CA PRO A 83 13.33 -1.31 3.66
C PRO A 83 12.78 0.13 3.50
N ARG A 84 12.93 0.71 2.30
CA ARG A 84 12.21 1.94 1.92
C ARG A 84 10.74 1.61 1.59
N PRO A 85 9.81 2.59 1.67
CA PRO A 85 8.41 2.34 1.31
C PRO A 85 8.26 1.67 -0.07
N ASN A 86 7.31 0.74 -0.14
CA ASN A 86 6.98 -0.09 -1.30
C ASN A 86 8.11 -1.01 -1.81
N ALA A 87 9.21 -1.16 -1.06
CA ALA A 87 10.27 -2.10 -1.42
C ALA A 87 9.74 -3.54 -1.46
N LEU A 88 10.29 -4.34 -2.38
CA LEU A 88 10.06 -5.78 -2.45
C LEU A 88 10.88 -6.48 -1.35
N VAL A 89 10.18 -7.09 -0.40
CA VAL A 89 10.77 -7.77 0.77
C VAL A 89 10.55 -9.28 0.69
N LYS A 90 11.46 -10.02 1.31
CA LYS A 90 11.37 -11.48 1.50
C LYS A 90 11.90 -11.85 2.88
N SER A 91 11.59 -13.04 3.34
CA SER A 91 12.14 -13.58 4.58
C SER A 91 13.57 -14.11 4.36
N PRO A 92 14.51 -13.86 5.29
CA PRO A 92 14.41 -12.93 6.41
C PRO A 92 14.46 -11.46 5.95
N LEU A 93 13.65 -10.60 6.56
CA LEU A 93 13.62 -9.17 6.33
C LEU A 93 14.48 -8.45 7.37
N VAL A 94 15.54 -7.80 6.91
CA VAL A 94 16.35 -6.89 7.74
C VAL A 94 15.72 -5.50 7.71
N VAL A 95 15.52 -4.93 8.89
CA VAL A 95 15.01 -3.57 9.06
C VAL A 95 16.05 -2.73 9.78
N ARG A 96 16.41 -1.59 9.20
CA ARG A 96 17.43 -0.66 9.71
C ARG A 96 16.93 0.77 9.64
N GLY A 97 17.46 1.57 10.54
CA GLY A 97 17.14 2.99 10.58
C GLY A 97 17.78 3.66 11.78
N MET A 98 17.21 4.79 12.15
CA MET A 98 17.59 5.56 13.33
C MET A 98 16.35 6.16 13.97
N ALA A 99 16.32 6.22 15.30
CA ALA A 99 15.25 6.86 16.05
C ALA A 99 15.84 7.75 17.16
N ARG A 100 15.10 8.77 17.59
CA ARG A 100 15.48 9.55 18.78
C ARG A 100 15.32 8.71 20.04
N GLY A 101 16.08 9.05 21.09
CA GLY A 101 16.08 8.30 22.35
C GLY A 101 14.71 8.07 22.98
N ASN A 102 13.79 9.04 22.83
CA ASN A 102 12.42 8.94 23.33
C ASN A 102 11.54 7.92 22.58
N TRP A 103 12.01 7.35 21.48
CA TRP A 103 11.36 6.25 20.78
C TRP A 103 11.64 4.89 21.44
N PHE A 104 12.78 4.80 22.12
CA PHE A 104 13.24 3.60 22.81
C PHE A 104 12.77 3.56 24.26
N PHE A 105 12.61 2.35 24.76
CA PHE A 105 12.58 2.04 26.19
C PHE A 105 13.47 0.81 26.42
N GLU A 106 14.32 0.86 27.46
CA GLU A 106 15.34 -0.17 27.71
C GLU A 106 16.18 -0.51 26.45
N ALA A 107 16.58 0.52 25.69
CA ALA A 107 17.37 0.40 24.45
C ALA A 107 16.65 -0.31 23.28
N SER A 108 15.33 -0.49 23.36
CA SER A 108 14.61 -1.28 22.36
C SER A 108 13.20 -0.75 22.06
N PHE A 109 12.60 -1.25 20.98
CA PHE A 109 11.18 -1.02 20.67
C PHE A 109 10.60 -2.12 19.75
N PRO A 110 9.27 -2.31 19.73
CA PRO A 110 8.63 -3.38 18.95
C PRO A 110 8.61 -3.07 17.44
N VAL A 111 8.83 -4.10 16.63
CA VAL A 111 8.61 -4.06 15.17
C VAL A 111 7.70 -5.21 14.75
N ARG A 112 6.65 -4.88 14.01
CA ARG A 112 5.63 -5.82 13.53
C ARG A 112 5.48 -5.74 12.02
N LEU A 113 5.28 -6.87 11.38
CA LEU A 113 4.97 -6.96 9.97
C LEU A 113 3.56 -7.52 9.80
N PHE A 114 2.73 -6.78 9.09
CA PHE A 114 1.37 -7.18 8.74
C PHE A 114 1.26 -7.43 7.25
N ASP A 115 0.40 -8.37 6.88
CA ASP A 115 0.02 -8.65 5.50
C ASP A 115 -1.04 -7.63 5.01
N GLY A 116 -1.49 -7.77 3.75
CA GLY A 116 -2.47 -6.87 3.13
C GLY A 116 -3.88 -6.96 3.72
N ASN A 117 -4.19 -8.02 4.48
CA ASN A 117 -5.46 -8.21 5.19
C ASN A 117 -5.38 -7.74 6.66
N GLY A 118 -4.21 -7.28 7.11
CA GLY A 118 -3.98 -6.87 8.49
C GLY A 118 -3.62 -8.03 9.42
N GLU A 119 -3.30 -9.21 8.90
CA GLU A 119 -2.81 -10.35 9.68
C GLU A 119 -1.33 -10.15 10.03
N ALA A 120 -0.96 -10.43 11.29
CA ALA A 120 0.42 -10.30 11.73
C ALA A 120 1.26 -11.49 11.24
N LEU A 121 2.27 -11.20 10.41
CA LEU A 121 3.19 -12.20 9.84
C LEU A 121 4.44 -12.43 10.71
N ALA A 122 4.94 -11.37 11.34
CA ALA A 122 6.09 -11.44 12.22
C ALA A 122 6.10 -10.31 13.25
N ARG A 123 6.75 -10.58 14.38
CA ARG A 123 7.06 -9.60 15.42
C ARG A 123 8.47 -9.85 15.92
N SER A 124 9.23 -8.78 16.10
CA SER A 124 10.55 -8.82 16.73
C SER A 124 10.80 -7.48 17.45
N VAL A 125 11.96 -7.35 18.06
CA VAL A 125 12.34 -6.17 18.84
C VAL A 125 13.59 -5.57 18.22
N ALA A 126 13.50 -4.29 17.83
CA ALA A 126 14.65 -3.55 17.35
C ALA A 126 15.52 -3.09 18.54
N GLN A 127 16.83 -3.24 18.37
CA GLN A 127 17.81 -2.91 19.39
C GLN A 127 18.60 -1.67 18.96
N ALA A 128 18.76 -0.72 19.88
CA ALA A 128 19.66 0.40 19.71
C ALA A 128 21.11 -0.10 19.57
N LYS A 129 21.88 0.53 18.68
CA LYS A 129 23.28 0.18 18.42
C LYS A 129 24.27 0.98 19.25
N SER A 130 23.81 1.97 20.00
CA SER A 130 24.62 2.82 20.88
C SER A 130 23.80 3.32 22.06
N ASN A 131 24.37 4.20 22.89
CA ASN A 131 23.65 4.81 24.00
C ASN A 131 22.41 5.56 23.51
N TRP A 132 21.24 5.14 23.99
CA TRP A 132 19.93 5.63 23.56
C TRP A 132 19.38 6.75 24.44
N MET A 133 19.97 7.02 25.61
CA MET A 133 19.53 8.08 26.51
C MET A 133 20.03 9.46 26.01
N THR A 134 19.60 9.82 24.81
CA THR A 134 19.99 11.04 24.09
C THR A 134 18.83 11.59 23.27
N ASN A 135 18.86 12.89 22.99
CA ASN A 135 17.93 13.49 22.05
C ASN A 135 18.36 13.25 20.59
N GLU A 136 19.58 12.79 20.35
CA GLU A 136 20.10 12.53 19.01
C GLU A 136 19.54 11.24 18.40
N PHE A 137 19.71 11.11 17.09
CA PHE A 137 19.35 9.89 16.37
C PHE A 137 20.31 8.75 16.70
N VAL A 138 19.72 7.61 17.06
CA VAL A 138 20.42 6.38 17.44
C VAL A 138 20.01 5.28 16.48
N SER A 139 21.01 4.63 15.86
CA SER A 139 20.75 3.57 14.89
C SER A 139 20.12 2.36 15.56
N PHE A 140 19.22 1.70 14.83
CA PHE A 140 18.61 0.43 15.24
C PHE A 140 18.68 -0.60 14.11
N GLU A 141 18.57 -1.87 14.49
CA GLU A 141 18.43 -2.97 13.54
C GLU A 141 17.57 -4.08 14.14
N VAL A 142 16.79 -4.74 13.29
CA VAL A 142 16.06 -5.96 13.62
C VAL A 142 15.96 -6.85 12.39
N THR A 143 15.87 -8.16 12.61
CA THR A 143 15.55 -9.13 11.56
C THR A 143 14.21 -9.79 11.86
N LEU A 144 13.33 -9.84 10.87
CA LEU A 144 12.02 -10.48 10.92
C LEU A 144 12.05 -11.73 10.04
N SER A 145 11.64 -12.87 10.60
CA SER A 145 11.42 -14.10 9.84
C SER A 145 9.92 -14.35 9.74
N PHE A 146 9.42 -14.56 8.53
CA PHE A 146 8.00 -14.81 8.24
C PHE A 146 7.85 -15.81 7.09
N GLU A 147 6.68 -16.42 6.98
CA GLU A 147 6.29 -17.24 5.82
C GLU A 147 5.77 -16.34 4.70
N THR A 148 5.94 -16.75 3.44
CA THR A 148 5.42 -15.99 2.30
C THR A 148 3.89 -15.86 2.40
N PRO A 149 3.33 -14.64 2.51
CA PRO A 149 1.90 -14.45 2.63
C PRO A 149 1.19 -14.63 1.28
N THR A 150 -0.13 -14.76 1.31
CA THR A 150 -0.97 -14.80 0.10
C THR A 150 -1.22 -13.42 -0.50
N THR A 151 -1.05 -12.36 0.30
CA THR A 151 -1.20 -10.97 -0.12
C THR A 151 0.09 -10.43 -0.74
N THR A 152 -0.04 -9.51 -1.69
CA THR A 152 1.11 -8.91 -2.41
C THR A 152 1.70 -7.68 -1.71
N THR A 153 0.98 -7.13 -0.74
CA THR A 153 1.30 -5.90 -0.02
C THR A 153 1.25 -6.15 1.47
N GLY A 154 2.00 -5.38 2.24
CA GLY A 154 1.96 -5.43 3.70
C GLY A 154 2.32 -4.09 4.31
N THR A 155 2.26 -4.03 5.64
CA THR A 155 2.67 -2.86 6.41
C THR A 155 3.70 -3.28 7.46
N LEU A 156 4.87 -2.67 7.38
CA LEU A 156 5.86 -2.71 8.46
C LEU A 156 5.54 -1.59 9.46
N LEU A 157 5.38 -1.96 10.72
CA LEU A 157 5.03 -1.08 11.81
C LEU A 157 6.16 -1.08 12.84
N LEU A 158 6.77 0.09 13.05
CA LEU A 158 7.76 0.31 14.10
C LEU A 158 7.06 1.10 15.19
N ASP A 159 6.71 0.43 16.28
CA ASP A 159 5.99 1.05 17.38
C ASP A 159 6.97 1.82 18.27
N LYS A 160 6.55 2.99 18.75
CA LYS A 160 7.19 3.62 19.91
C LYS A 160 6.83 2.79 21.13
N ASP A 161 7.82 2.48 21.98
CA ASP A 161 7.48 1.74 23.19
C ASP A 161 6.63 2.60 24.14
N ASN A 162 5.61 2.00 24.73
CA ASN A 162 4.66 2.66 25.62
C ASN A 162 4.42 1.84 26.89
N PRO A 163 5.39 1.80 27.82
CA PRO A 163 5.26 1.04 29.07
C PRO A 163 4.08 1.48 29.94
N SER A 164 3.63 2.73 29.80
CA SER A 164 2.47 3.26 30.52
C SER A 164 1.13 2.74 30.02
N GLY A 165 1.06 2.23 28.78
CA GLY A 165 -0.18 1.81 28.13
C GLY A 165 -1.18 2.95 27.88
N LEU A 166 -0.75 4.20 27.96
CA LEU A 166 -1.60 5.38 27.80
C LEU A 166 -1.72 5.75 26.32
N PRO A 167 -2.93 5.96 25.77
CA PRO A 167 -3.14 6.25 24.35
C PRO A 167 -2.35 7.47 23.84
N GLU A 168 -2.17 8.50 24.67
CA GLU A 168 -1.41 9.70 24.32
C GLU A 168 0.10 9.45 24.06
N ASN A 169 0.61 8.31 24.56
CA ASN A 169 2.00 7.91 24.37
C ASN A 169 2.18 6.91 23.21
N GLU A 170 1.08 6.43 22.63
CA GLU A 170 1.11 5.56 21.45
C GLU A 170 1.57 6.36 20.23
N ASP A 171 2.64 5.87 19.60
CA ASP A 171 3.08 6.37 18.31
C ASP A 171 3.66 5.23 17.48
N ALA A 172 3.62 5.33 16.16
CA ALA A 172 4.18 4.33 15.27
C ALA A 172 4.59 4.93 13.93
N LEU A 173 5.69 4.41 13.38
CA LEU A 173 6.05 4.58 11.97
C LEU A 173 5.46 3.42 11.16
N ARG A 174 4.68 3.75 10.14
CA ARG A 174 4.02 2.86 9.19
C ARG A 174 4.72 2.96 7.86
N VAL A 175 5.23 1.83 7.37
CA VAL A 175 5.95 1.74 6.10
C VAL A 175 5.29 0.67 5.24
N PRO A 176 4.66 1.04 4.11
CA PRO A 176 4.10 0.05 3.18
C PRO A 176 5.24 -0.76 2.56
N VAL A 177 5.05 -2.06 2.39
CA VAL A 177 6.00 -2.99 1.75
C VAL A 177 5.28 -3.89 0.76
N ARG A 178 6.04 -4.54 -0.12
CA ARG A 178 5.52 -5.50 -1.09
C ARG A 178 6.22 -6.84 -0.92
N PHE A 179 5.48 -7.93 -0.96
CA PHE A 179 6.07 -9.26 -0.82
C PHE A 179 6.57 -9.79 -2.16
N ARG A 180 7.69 -10.50 -2.12
CA ARG A 180 8.25 -11.24 -3.25
C ARG A 180 7.81 -12.70 -3.22
#